data_AF-A0A0H3XLT8-F1
#
_entry.id   AF-A0A0H3XLT8-F1
#
_cell.length_a   1.000
_cell.length_b   1.000
_cell.length_c   1.000
_cell.angle_alpha   90.00
_cell.angle_beta   90.00
_cell.angle_gamma   90.00
#
_symmetry.space_group_name_H-M   'P 1'
#
loop_
_entity.id
_entity.type
_entity.pdbx_description
1 polymer ?
#
loop_
_entity_poly.entity_id
_entity_poly.type
_entity_poly.pdbx_seq_one_letter_code
_entity_poly.pdbx_strand_id
1 'polypeptide(L)'
;MAKKAVNWSMIITLIIGIVLVVVLGVVVWYVLKVKAEDTGNKYSACLLYEEHSPDKVSSDRGGKAELIRQLQDPNFKILQKQKLNYNDFTTDDFNLIRACESNMVYKANQTAINSFQGLSTPIVFNSVADLESELKNNYDLDFTSLVNSTTGDKIAFANNTLDFFNKLNNLYGNKMLKSILYNLETGSMVDPQVVAVTKFGGWSSYGVYQCMVLGPRAADVNLARQQYDIGYWSTKMDINTLVHEMGHAVSNYSLTYASDRQYFNKNLGGIPTCQSLNDGNPTRVRIYNESPNDYLVRYLGQRAGIGNGYPLQQKLAAWSFVQSGYGREGSDTGGNGELFAEAFAQWLLTPDNQKGLNWQVLNDFYTNGLKQEYAL
;
A
#
# COMPACT_ATOMS: atom_id res chain seq x y z
N MET A 1 32.12 51.91 44.56
CA MET A 1 31.58 50.79 43.75
C MET A 1 30.41 51.31 42.92
N ALA A 2 30.63 51.64 41.65
CA ALA A 2 29.55 52.05 40.76
C ALA A 2 28.84 50.78 40.22
N LYS A 3 27.56 50.58 40.61
CA LYS A 3 26.72 49.54 40.01
C LYS A 3 26.48 49.91 38.55
N LYS A 4 27.02 49.13 37.60
CA LYS A 4 26.65 49.22 36.18
C LYS A 4 25.13 49.01 36.08
N ALA A 5 24.39 50.05 35.75
CA ALA A 5 22.98 49.93 35.43
C ALA A 5 22.85 49.11 34.15
N VAL A 6 22.30 47.91 34.26
CA VAL A 6 21.98 47.08 33.11
C VAL A 6 20.89 47.80 32.32
N ASN A 7 21.18 48.11 31.06
CA ASN A 7 20.22 48.78 30.18
C ASN A 7 19.17 47.77 29.70
N TRP A 8 18.18 47.54 30.57
CA TRP A 8 17.07 46.61 30.33
C TRP A 8 16.31 46.90 29.04
N SER A 9 16.21 48.17 28.64
CA SER A 9 15.56 48.55 27.38
C SER A 9 16.28 47.93 26.18
N MET A 10 17.62 47.97 26.16
CA MET A 10 18.41 47.38 25.08
C MET A 10 18.27 45.86 25.01
N ILE A 11 18.21 45.18 26.17
CA ILE A 11 18.01 43.73 26.25
C ILE A 11 16.62 43.35 25.76
N ILE A 12 15.58 44.08 26.17
CA ILE A 12 14.20 43.84 25.74
C ILE A 12 14.06 44.03 24.22
N THR A 13 14.63 45.11 23.66
CA THR A 13 14.63 45.35 22.21
C THR A 13 15.33 44.24 21.44
N LEU A 14 16.46 43.73 21.95
CA LEU A 14 17.18 42.62 21.33
C LEU A 14 16.35 41.33 21.33
N ILE A 15 15.70 41.00 22.46
CA ILE A 15 14.86 39.80 22.57
C ILE A 15 13.67 39.89 21.61
N ILE A 16 12.98 41.03 21.57
CA ILE A 16 11.86 41.26 20.64
C ILE A 16 12.33 41.13 19.18
N GLY A 17 13.51 41.69 18.86
CA GLY A 17 14.10 41.59 17.53
C GLY A 17 14.37 40.14 17.12
N ILE A 18 14.95 39.33 18.02
CA ILE A 18 15.21 37.90 17.77
C ILE A 18 13.89 37.15 17.58
N VAL A 19 12.90 37.37 18.45
CA VAL A 19 11.59 36.71 18.34
C VAL A 19 10.91 37.06 17.01
N LEU A 20 10.94 38.33 16.59
CA LEU A 20 10.36 38.76 15.31
C LEU A 20 11.07 38.11 14.12
N VAL A 21 12.41 38.04 14.13
CA VAL A 21 13.17 37.39 13.06
C VAL A 21 12.86 35.90 12.98
N VAL A 22 12.76 35.21 14.12
CA VAL A 22 12.39 33.78 14.16
C VAL A 22 10.97 33.58 13.66
N VAL A 23 10.00 34.38 14.12
CA VAL A 23 8.61 34.29 13.69
C VAL A 23 8.47 34.58 12.19
N LEU A 24 9.10 35.65 11.69
CA LEU A 24 9.11 35.96 10.26
C LEU A 24 9.81 34.86 9.45
N GLY A 25 10.92 34.31 9.95
CA GLY A 25 11.61 33.20 9.31
C GLY A 25 10.74 31.94 9.21
N VAL A 26 10.03 31.59 10.28
CA VAL A 26 9.08 30.46 10.30
C VAL A 26 7.90 30.72 9.38
N VAL A 27 7.33 31.92 9.38
CA VAL A 27 6.20 32.29 8.52
C VAL A 27 6.62 32.29 7.05
N VAL A 28 7.77 32.87 6.70
CA VAL A 28 8.30 32.88 5.34
C VAL A 28 8.62 31.46 4.88
N TRP A 29 9.28 30.67 5.71
CA TRP A 29 9.55 29.26 5.41
C TRP A 29 8.26 28.47 5.20
N TYR A 30 7.27 28.63 6.08
CA TYR A 30 5.97 27.96 5.97
C TYR A 30 5.23 28.40 4.70
N VAL A 31 5.13 29.70 4.42
CA VAL A 31 4.45 30.23 3.24
C VAL A 31 5.14 29.78 1.95
N LEU A 32 6.48 29.81 1.89
CA LEU A 32 7.22 29.36 0.73
C LEU A 32 7.12 27.85 0.53
N LYS A 33 7.21 27.05 1.61
CA LYS A 33 7.09 25.60 1.55
C LYS A 33 5.69 25.16 1.13
N VAL A 34 4.65 25.72 1.75
CA VAL A 34 3.24 25.42 1.42
C VAL A 34 2.91 25.85 -0.01
N LYS A 35 3.34 27.05 -0.44
CA LYS A 35 3.14 27.47 -1.84
C LYS A 35 3.90 26.59 -2.83
N ALA A 36 5.11 26.13 -2.51
CA ALA A 36 5.86 25.24 -3.38
C ALA A 36 5.22 23.85 -3.49
N GLU A 37 4.65 23.34 -2.39
CA GLU A 37 3.89 22.08 -2.37
C GLU A 37 2.56 22.19 -3.16
N ASP A 38 1.91 23.37 -3.16
CA ASP A 38 0.68 23.65 -3.92
C ASP A 38 0.91 23.99 -5.40
N THR A 39 2.10 24.45 -5.81
CA THR A 39 2.42 24.92 -7.18
C THR A 39 3.28 23.97 -8.01
N GLY A 40 3.35 22.68 -7.64
CA GLY A 40 4.26 21.73 -8.28
C GLY A 40 4.04 21.50 -9.79
N ASN A 41 4.82 20.60 -10.39
CA ASN A 41 4.67 20.31 -11.81
C ASN A 41 3.41 19.45 -12.05
N LYS A 42 2.48 19.91 -12.91
CA LYS A 42 1.32 19.11 -13.31
C LYS A 42 1.71 17.91 -14.19
N TYR A 43 2.68 18.11 -15.08
CA TYR A 43 3.09 17.13 -16.09
C TYR A 43 4.60 16.92 -16.01
N SER A 44 4.98 15.87 -15.30
CA SER A 44 6.38 15.46 -15.19
C SER A 44 6.78 14.52 -16.32
N ALA A 45 8.08 14.50 -16.63
CA ALA A 45 8.69 13.46 -17.46
C ALA A 45 8.73 12.09 -16.75
N CYS A 46 8.31 12.01 -15.48
CA CYS A 46 8.28 10.79 -14.68
C CYS A 46 9.66 10.11 -14.59
N LEU A 47 10.71 10.94 -14.47
CA LEU A 47 12.08 10.51 -14.25
C LEU A 47 12.25 10.22 -12.75
N LEU A 48 12.18 8.94 -12.38
CA LEU A 48 12.10 8.53 -10.97
C LEU A 48 13.44 8.64 -10.23
N TYR A 49 14.53 8.35 -10.93
CA TYR A 49 15.89 8.42 -10.41
C TYR A 49 16.78 9.03 -11.49
N GLU A 50 17.57 10.05 -11.17
CA GLU A 50 18.47 10.69 -12.14
C GLU A 50 19.52 9.71 -12.68
N GLU A 51 19.97 8.79 -11.83
CA GLU A 51 20.86 7.69 -12.16
C GLU A 51 20.10 6.36 -12.05
N HIS A 52 19.68 5.80 -13.19
CA HIS A 52 19.08 4.47 -13.26
C HIS A 52 19.79 3.60 -14.30
N SER A 53 19.57 2.29 -14.24
CA SER A 53 20.08 1.37 -15.25
C SER A 53 19.54 1.76 -16.63
N PRO A 54 20.36 1.74 -17.69
CA PRO A 54 19.87 1.91 -19.06
C PRO A 54 19.08 0.69 -19.54
N ASP A 55 19.19 -0.46 -18.85
CA ASP A 55 18.49 -1.68 -19.18
C ASP A 55 17.04 -1.64 -18.71
N LYS A 56 16.14 -2.23 -19.49
CA LYS A 56 14.73 -2.41 -19.13
C LYS A 56 14.43 -3.86 -18.73
N VAL A 57 13.49 -4.03 -17.81
CA VAL A 57 12.83 -5.31 -17.55
C VAL A 57 11.80 -5.58 -18.63
N SER A 58 11.59 -6.85 -18.96
CA SER A 58 10.54 -7.26 -19.90
C SER A 58 9.25 -7.58 -19.14
N SER A 59 8.13 -6.99 -19.56
CA SER A 59 6.80 -7.47 -19.17
C SER A 59 6.49 -8.76 -19.94
N ASP A 60 6.16 -9.82 -19.22
CA ASP A 60 5.69 -11.09 -19.80
C ASP A 60 4.22 -11.03 -20.24
N ARG A 61 3.51 -9.94 -19.95
CA ARG A 61 2.14 -9.67 -20.40
C ARG A 61 2.03 -8.72 -21.58
N GLY A 62 3.16 -8.17 -22.05
CA GLY A 62 3.19 -7.11 -23.06
C GLY A 62 2.33 -5.91 -22.64
N GLY A 63 1.67 -5.27 -23.61
CA GLY A 63 0.85 -4.07 -23.37
C GLY A 63 -0.50 -4.32 -22.69
N LYS A 64 -0.80 -5.53 -22.20
CA LYS A 64 -2.10 -5.84 -21.57
C LYS A 64 -2.31 -5.15 -20.21
N ALA A 65 -1.21 -4.82 -19.54
CA ALA A 65 -1.25 -4.10 -18.26
C ALA A 65 -1.12 -2.57 -18.43
N GLU A 66 -0.96 -2.07 -19.66
CA GLU A 66 -0.84 -0.64 -19.94
C GLU A 66 -2.14 0.10 -19.59
N LEU A 67 -2.01 1.22 -18.89
CA LEU A 67 -3.13 1.98 -18.36
C LEU A 67 -4.02 2.50 -19.47
N ILE A 68 -3.46 3.05 -20.56
CA ILE A 68 -4.25 3.56 -21.68
C ILE A 68 -5.15 2.47 -22.27
N ARG A 69 -4.59 1.27 -22.46
CA ARG A 69 -5.35 0.12 -22.94
C ARG A 69 -6.47 -0.24 -21.98
N GLN A 70 -6.18 -0.35 -20.68
CA GLN A 70 -7.19 -0.72 -19.68
C GLN A 70 -8.29 0.33 -19.52
N LEU A 71 -7.97 1.62 -19.68
CA LEU A 71 -8.97 2.70 -19.67
C LEU A 71 -9.95 2.63 -20.85
N GLN A 72 -9.55 1.98 -21.95
CA GLN A 72 -10.36 1.80 -23.15
C GLN A 72 -11.09 0.46 -23.21
N ASP A 73 -10.67 -0.52 -22.41
CA ASP A 73 -11.21 -1.87 -22.43
C ASP A 73 -12.48 -1.95 -21.56
N PRO A 74 -13.65 -2.27 -22.14
CA PRO A 74 -14.92 -2.28 -21.42
C PRO A 74 -15.02 -3.37 -20.36
N ASN A 75 -14.12 -4.37 -20.37
CA ASN A 75 -14.05 -5.36 -19.30
C ASN A 75 -13.51 -4.78 -17.99
N PHE A 76 -12.75 -3.66 -18.07
CA PHE A 76 -12.26 -2.93 -16.93
C PHE A 76 -13.14 -1.72 -16.64
N LYS A 77 -13.81 -1.72 -15.49
CA LYS A 77 -14.77 -0.67 -15.09
C LYS A 77 -14.08 0.52 -14.42
N ILE A 78 -12.83 0.81 -14.78
CA ILE A 78 -11.98 1.82 -14.12
C ILE A 78 -12.66 3.19 -14.13
N LEU A 79 -12.98 3.71 -15.31
CA LEU A 79 -13.60 5.02 -15.47
C LEU A 79 -14.96 5.12 -14.76
N GLN A 80 -15.79 4.09 -14.90
CA GLN A 80 -17.12 4.02 -14.30
C GLN A 80 -17.04 4.10 -12.76
N LYS A 81 -16.25 3.23 -12.14
CA LYS A 81 -16.11 3.17 -10.67
C LYS A 81 -15.42 4.41 -10.11
N GLN A 82 -14.50 5.00 -10.88
CA GLN A 82 -13.78 6.20 -10.48
C GLN A 82 -14.53 7.50 -10.80
N LYS A 83 -15.73 7.43 -11.42
CA LYS A 83 -16.54 8.56 -11.88
C LYS A 83 -15.75 9.54 -12.75
N LEU A 84 -14.93 9.01 -13.64
CA LEU A 84 -14.17 9.76 -14.64
C LEU A 84 -14.72 9.48 -16.04
N ASN A 85 -14.57 10.42 -16.95
CA ASN A 85 -14.83 10.22 -18.37
C ASN A 85 -13.52 10.19 -19.13
N TYR A 86 -13.36 9.21 -20.04
CA TYR A 86 -12.17 9.11 -20.88
C TYR A 86 -11.90 10.40 -21.68
N ASN A 87 -12.98 11.05 -22.13
CA ASN A 87 -12.90 12.27 -22.94
C ASN A 87 -12.49 13.51 -22.13
N ASP A 88 -12.45 13.43 -20.80
CA ASP A 88 -11.98 14.51 -19.94
C ASP A 88 -10.44 14.54 -19.84
N PHE A 89 -9.76 13.50 -20.31
CA PHE A 89 -8.31 13.44 -20.33
C PHE A 89 -7.72 14.22 -21.50
N THR A 90 -6.73 15.04 -21.19
CA THR A 90 -6.00 15.84 -22.16
C THR A 90 -4.89 15.03 -22.84
N THR A 91 -4.37 15.53 -23.96
CA THR A 91 -3.16 14.98 -24.59
C THR A 91 -2.00 14.88 -23.61
N ASP A 92 -1.85 15.85 -22.71
CA ASP A 92 -0.78 15.89 -21.72
C ASP A 92 -0.96 14.82 -20.63
N ASP A 93 -2.21 14.49 -20.26
CA ASP A 93 -2.49 13.37 -19.35
C ASP A 93 -2.04 12.04 -19.98
N PHE A 94 -2.33 11.81 -21.26
CA PHE A 94 -1.84 10.62 -21.96
C PHE A 94 -0.32 10.61 -22.14
N ASN A 95 0.30 11.77 -22.34
CA ASN A 95 1.76 11.88 -22.41
C ASN A 95 2.41 11.56 -21.06
N LEU A 96 1.83 12.03 -19.95
CA LEU A 96 2.27 11.68 -18.59
C LEU A 96 2.22 10.17 -18.37
N ILE A 97 1.11 9.52 -18.71
CA ILE A 97 0.95 8.06 -18.57
C ILE A 97 2.06 7.33 -19.35
N ARG A 98 2.25 7.67 -20.63
CA ARG A 98 3.30 7.04 -21.47
C ARG A 98 4.69 7.27 -20.92
N ALA A 99 4.99 8.47 -20.44
CA ALA A 99 6.28 8.79 -19.85
C ALA A 99 6.54 7.94 -18.60
N CYS A 100 5.55 7.85 -17.71
CA CYS A 100 5.61 7.00 -16.53
C CYS A 100 5.81 5.53 -16.86
N GLU A 101 4.96 4.93 -17.71
CA GLU A 101 5.06 3.52 -18.06
C GLU A 101 6.37 3.18 -18.80
N SER A 102 6.88 4.09 -19.63
CA SER A 102 8.16 3.90 -20.33
C SER A 102 9.39 3.96 -19.40
N ASN A 103 9.35 4.79 -18.36
CA ASN A 103 10.47 4.96 -17.43
C ASN A 103 10.45 3.95 -16.28
N MET A 104 9.28 3.50 -15.86
CA MET A 104 9.13 2.55 -14.75
C MET A 104 9.74 1.17 -15.02
N VAL A 105 9.89 0.81 -16.29
CA VAL A 105 10.45 -0.47 -16.71
C VAL A 105 11.98 -0.51 -16.72
N TYR A 106 12.69 0.58 -16.43
CA TYR A 106 14.14 0.48 -16.20
C TYR A 106 14.44 -0.41 -14.98
N LYS A 107 15.51 -1.21 -15.03
CA LYS A 107 15.84 -2.16 -13.96
C LYS A 107 16.04 -1.43 -12.62
N ALA A 108 15.47 -2.00 -11.57
CA ALA A 108 15.71 -1.57 -10.20
C ALA A 108 17.19 -1.70 -9.83
N ASN A 109 17.63 -0.87 -8.89
CA ASN A 109 18.96 -0.92 -8.33
C ASN A 109 19.19 -2.27 -7.61
N GLN A 110 20.31 -2.93 -7.91
CA GLN A 110 20.63 -4.25 -7.33
C GLN A 110 20.75 -4.21 -5.80
N THR A 111 21.22 -3.10 -5.22
CA THR A 111 21.26 -2.92 -3.76
C THR A 111 19.85 -2.92 -3.16
N ALA A 112 18.87 -2.30 -3.83
CA ALA A 112 17.48 -2.33 -3.36
C ALA A 112 16.90 -3.76 -3.42
N ILE A 113 17.20 -4.52 -4.48
CA ILE A 113 16.79 -5.92 -4.61
C ILE A 113 17.42 -6.78 -3.50
N ASN A 114 18.74 -6.65 -3.28
CA ASN A 114 19.46 -7.40 -2.25
C ASN A 114 18.95 -7.08 -0.84
N SER A 115 18.69 -5.80 -0.55
CA SER A 115 18.11 -5.39 0.74
C SER A 115 16.71 -5.98 0.96
N PHE A 116 15.88 -6.03 -0.09
CA PHE A 116 14.57 -6.67 -0.03
C PHE A 116 14.66 -8.18 0.18
N GLN A 117 15.59 -8.87 -0.51
CA GLN A 117 15.85 -10.30 -0.30
C GLN A 117 16.34 -10.57 1.13
N GLY A 118 17.11 -9.64 1.70
CA GLY A 118 17.56 -9.70 3.10
C GLY A 118 16.41 -9.72 4.11
N LEU A 119 15.22 -9.23 3.76
CA LEU A 119 14.05 -9.28 4.63
C LEU A 119 13.58 -10.72 4.92
N SER A 120 13.95 -11.71 4.11
CA SER A 120 13.66 -13.12 4.40
C SER A 120 14.52 -13.68 5.54
N THR A 121 15.50 -12.91 6.03
CA THR A 121 16.41 -13.31 7.10
C THR A 121 16.34 -12.35 8.31
N PRO A 122 16.33 -12.86 9.55
CA PRO A 122 16.40 -14.27 9.94
C PRO A 122 15.12 -15.04 9.57
N ILE A 123 15.24 -16.34 9.34
CA ILE A 123 14.08 -17.22 9.12
C ILE A 123 13.40 -17.43 10.47
N VAL A 124 12.14 -17.01 10.56
CA VAL A 124 11.27 -17.18 11.72
C VAL A 124 10.36 -18.39 11.52
N PHE A 125 9.75 -18.51 10.34
CA PHE A 125 8.88 -19.62 9.97
C PHE A 125 9.62 -20.54 8.99
N ASN A 126 10.05 -21.73 9.43
CA ASN A 126 10.79 -22.68 8.59
C ASN A 126 9.86 -23.63 7.82
N SER A 127 8.62 -23.79 8.30
CA SER A 127 7.61 -24.66 7.69
C SER A 127 6.21 -24.07 7.84
N VAL A 128 5.25 -24.54 7.02
CA VAL A 128 3.84 -24.14 7.15
C VAL A 128 3.29 -24.56 8.52
N ALA A 129 3.70 -25.72 9.05
CA ALA A 129 3.33 -26.15 10.38
C ALA A 129 3.91 -25.24 11.49
N ASP A 130 5.11 -24.69 11.29
CA ASP A 130 5.71 -23.73 12.22
C ASP A 130 4.91 -22.43 12.23
N LEU A 131 4.59 -21.90 11.04
CA LEU A 131 3.73 -20.72 10.86
C LEU A 131 2.39 -20.93 11.60
N GLU A 132 1.77 -22.08 11.39
CA GLU A 132 0.53 -22.47 12.06
C GLU A 132 0.66 -22.51 13.57
N SER A 133 1.69 -23.17 14.08
CA SER A 133 1.91 -23.30 15.52
C SER A 133 2.18 -21.96 16.18
N GLU A 134 2.96 -21.08 15.56
CA GLU A 134 3.32 -19.77 16.14
C GLU A 134 2.16 -18.78 16.17
N LEU A 135 1.17 -18.97 15.29
CA LEU A 135 0.08 -18.04 15.07
C LEU A 135 -1.31 -18.60 15.42
N LYS A 136 -1.40 -19.88 15.82
CA LYS A 136 -2.61 -20.71 16.06
C LYS A 136 -3.76 -20.10 16.88
N ASN A 137 -3.50 -19.04 17.65
CA ASN A 137 -4.51 -18.38 18.47
C ASN A 137 -4.97 -17.03 17.91
N ASN A 138 -4.51 -16.65 16.73
CA ASN A 138 -4.85 -15.39 16.09
C ASN A 138 -5.82 -15.59 14.91
N TYR A 139 -5.93 -16.78 14.32
CA TYR A 139 -6.77 -17.03 13.15
C TYR A 139 -7.37 -18.43 13.16
N ASP A 140 -8.34 -18.67 12.27
CA ASP A 140 -9.00 -19.96 12.07
C ASP A 140 -8.65 -20.63 10.72
N LEU A 141 -7.90 -19.95 9.85
CA LEU A 141 -7.38 -20.52 8.60
C LEU A 141 -6.40 -21.68 8.84
N ASP A 142 -6.68 -22.83 8.24
CA ASP A 142 -5.72 -23.93 8.10
C ASP A 142 -4.85 -23.69 6.85
N PHE A 143 -3.60 -23.25 7.05
CA PHE A 143 -2.66 -23.00 5.96
C PHE A 143 -2.24 -24.29 5.26
N THR A 144 -2.11 -25.38 6.00
CA THR A 144 -1.81 -26.70 5.44
C THR A 144 -2.92 -27.12 4.48
N SER A 145 -4.18 -26.93 4.84
CA SER A 145 -5.33 -27.16 3.97
C SER A 145 -5.39 -26.19 2.79
N LEU A 146 -5.03 -24.91 2.98
CA LEU A 146 -4.93 -23.93 1.90
C LEU A 146 -3.87 -24.34 0.86
N VAL A 147 -2.68 -24.74 1.32
CA VAL A 147 -1.61 -25.28 0.46
C VAL A 147 -2.08 -26.53 -0.27
N ASN A 148 -2.79 -27.42 0.42
CA ASN A 148 -3.26 -28.67 -0.18
C ASN A 148 -4.37 -28.49 -1.22
N SER A 149 -5.15 -27.42 -1.10
CA SER A 149 -6.26 -27.10 -2.01
C SER A 149 -5.82 -26.31 -3.25
N THR A 150 -4.55 -25.88 -3.32
CA THR A 150 -4.07 -25.13 -4.49
C THR A 150 -4.14 -25.95 -5.78
N THR A 151 -4.51 -25.27 -6.88
CA THR A 151 -4.50 -25.86 -8.24
C THR A 151 -3.13 -25.78 -8.92
N GLY A 152 -2.14 -25.14 -8.26
CA GLY A 152 -0.77 -24.96 -8.74
C GLY A 152 0.25 -25.91 -8.11
N ASP A 153 1.52 -25.51 -8.11
CA ASP A 153 2.60 -26.24 -7.44
C ASP A 153 2.54 -25.99 -5.93
N LYS A 154 2.22 -27.04 -5.17
CA LYS A 154 2.10 -27.00 -3.71
C LYS A 154 3.38 -26.55 -3.00
N ILE A 155 4.54 -26.98 -3.50
CA ILE A 155 5.84 -26.63 -2.92
C ILE A 155 6.11 -25.15 -3.17
N ALA A 156 5.88 -24.67 -4.39
CA ALA A 156 6.03 -23.25 -4.72
C ALA A 156 5.07 -22.37 -3.90
N PHE A 157 3.80 -22.77 -3.79
CA PHE A 157 2.80 -22.06 -2.99
C PHE A 157 3.22 -21.97 -1.51
N ALA A 158 3.65 -23.08 -0.92
CA ALA A 158 4.13 -23.12 0.47
C ALA A 158 5.37 -22.24 0.66
N ASN A 159 6.37 -22.34 -0.22
CA ASN A 159 7.60 -21.53 -0.13
C ASN A 159 7.32 -20.04 -0.27
N ASN A 160 6.45 -19.64 -1.21
CA ASN A 160 6.05 -18.24 -1.37
C ASN A 160 5.30 -17.73 -0.13
N THR A 161 4.45 -18.57 0.48
CA THR A 161 3.73 -18.24 1.72
C THR A 161 4.72 -17.98 2.86
N LEU A 162 5.71 -18.85 3.03
CA LEU A 162 6.75 -18.71 4.06
C LEU A 162 7.64 -17.49 3.82
N ASP A 163 8.06 -17.25 2.58
CA ASP A 163 8.86 -16.07 2.23
C ASP A 163 8.09 -14.77 2.53
N PHE A 164 6.81 -14.71 2.16
CA PHE A 164 5.93 -13.60 2.48
C PHE A 164 5.87 -13.32 3.99
N PHE A 165 5.57 -14.33 4.80
CA PHE A 165 5.42 -14.16 6.25
C PHE A 165 6.74 -13.83 6.95
N ASN A 166 7.86 -14.42 6.52
CA ASN A 166 9.18 -14.08 7.05
C ASN A 166 9.53 -12.61 6.74
N LYS A 167 9.34 -12.15 5.50
CA LYS A 167 9.56 -10.74 5.12
C LYS A 167 8.68 -9.79 5.93
N LEU A 168 7.40 -10.11 6.07
CA LEU A 168 6.46 -9.26 6.80
C LEU A 168 6.81 -9.16 8.29
N ASN A 169 7.16 -10.30 8.90
CA ASN A 169 7.61 -10.34 10.29
C ASN A 169 8.90 -9.55 10.49
N ASN A 170 9.89 -9.70 9.61
CA ASN A 170 11.18 -9.01 9.75
C ASN A 170 11.06 -7.51 9.49
N LEU A 171 10.10 -7.08 8.66
CA LEU A 171 9.90 -5.66 8.36
C LEU A 171 9.06 -4.92 9.41
N TYR A 172 7.95 -5.51 9.85
CA TYR A 172 6.96 -4.86 10.73
C TYR A 172 6.83 -5.50 12.12
N GLY A 173 7.47 -6.63 12.34
CA GLY A 173 7.49 -7.32 13.62
C GLY A 173 6.30 -8.25 13.85
N ASN A 174 6.54 -9.28 14.67
CA ASN A 174 5.56 -10.31 15.03
C ASN A 174 4.28 -9.74 15.66
N LYS A 175 4.39 -8.61 16.38
CA LYS A 175 3.23 -7.97 17.01
C LYS A 175 2.22 -7.49 15.97
N MET A 176 2.67 -6.78 14.94
CA MET A 176 1.78 -6.33 13.87
C MET A 176 1.23 -7.54 13.11
N LEU A 177 2.08 -8.51 12.77
CA LEU A 177 1.67 -9.73 12.07
C LEU A 177 0.51 -10.44 12.79
N LYS A 178 0.64 -10.67 14.10
CA LYS A 178 -0.43 -11.29 14.90
C LYS A 178 -1.71 -10.46 14.95
N SER A 179 -1.58 -9.13 15.01
CA SER A 179 -2.75 -8.24 15.00
C SER A 179 -3.50 -8.28 13.68
N ILE A 180 -2.82 -8.28 12.53
CA ILE A 180 -3.47 -8.20 11.22
C ILE A 180 -4.06 -9.55 10.75
N LEU A 181 -3.52 -10.66 11.25
CA LEU A 181 -4.05 -12.00 10.98
C LEU A 181 -5.30 -12.35 11.79
N TYR A 182 -5.73 -11.46 12.68
CA TYR A 182 -6.90 -11.73 13.52
C TYR A 182 -8.13 -12.10 12.68
N ASN A 183 -8.77 -13.22 13.02
CA ASN A 183 -9.94 -13.78 12.31
C ASN A 183 -9.73 -13.91 10.79
N LEU A 184 -8.54 -14.35 10.38
CA LEU A 184 -8.35 -14.90 9.05
C LEU A 184 -9.01 -16.29 8.99
N GLU A 185 -10.03 -16.46 8.15
CA GLU A 185 -10.84 -17.69 8.05
C GLU A 185 -11.00 -18.15 6.59
N THR A 186 -11.27 -19.43 6.38
CA THR A 186 -11.84 -19.93 5.11
C THR A 186 -13.36 -19.96 5.23
N GLY A 187 -14.08 -19.53 4.20
CA GLY A 187 -15.54 -19.50 4.29
C GLY A 187 -16.26 -19.55 2.95
N SER A 188 -17.53 -19.90 3.02
CA SER A 188 -18.47 -19.79 1.91
C SER A 188 -18.71 -18.30 1.61
N MET A 189 -18.54 -17.90 0.36
CA MET A 189 -18.89 -16.56 -0.09
C MET A 189 -20.35 -16.52 -0.53
N VAL A 190 -21.04 -15.42 -0.20
CA VAL A 190 -22.43 -15.19 -0.66
C VAL A 190 -22.48 -15.10 -2.18
N ASP A 191 -21.49 -14.44 -2.78
CA ASP A 191 -21.26 -14.43 -4.22
C ASP A 191 -20.11 -15.41 -4.56
N PRO A 192 -20.35 -16.48 -5.33
CA PRO A 192 -19.30 -17.43 -5.73
C PRO A 192 -18.22 -16.83 -6.64
N GLN A 193 -18.43 -15.60 -7.16
CA GLN A 193 -17.42 -14.86 -7.92
C GLN A 193 -16.42 -14.13 -7.03
N VAL A 194 -16.75 -13.89 -5.76
CA VAL A 194 -15.83 -13.28 -4.78
C VAL A 194 -14.85 -14.35 -4.32
N VAL A 195 -13.55 -14.12 -4.54
CA VAL A 195 -12.48 -15.07 -4.21
C VAL A 195 -11.95 -14.89 -2.79
N ALA A 196 -12.01 -13.67 -2.25
CA ALA A 196 -11.68 -13.32 -0.88
C ALA A 196 -12.31 -11.97 -0.52
N VAL A 197 -12.35 -11.63 0.78
CA VAL A 197 -12.75 -10.31 1.26
C VAL A 197 -12.06 -9.97 2.57
N THR A 198 -11.54 -8.74 2.68
CA THR A 198 -11.12 -8.13 3.94
C THR A 198 -12.16 -7.11 4.39
N LYS A 199 -12.62 -7.23 5.62
CA LYS A 199 -13.56 -6.30 6.26
C LYS A 199 -12.87 -5.52 7.36
N PHE A 200 -13.22 -4.25 7.47
CA PHE A 200 -12.76 -3.36 8.53
C PHE A 200 -13.92 -2.51 9.02
N GLY A 201 -14.06 -2.39 10.34
CA GLY A 201 -15.16 -1.64 10.93
C GLY A 201 -14.91 -1.28 12.40
N GLY A 202 -15.66 -0.30 12.89
CA GLY A 202 -15.67 0.05 14.31
C GLY A 202 -16.54 -0.91 15.10
N TRP A 203 -16.02 -1.43 16.22
CA TRP A 203 -16.79 -2.30 17.12
C TRP A 203 -16.84 -1.72 18.53
N SER A 204 -18.04 -1.39 19.00
CA SER A 204 -18.31 -0.72 20.28
C SER A 204 -17.56 0.62 20.44
N SER A 205 -17.72 1.31 21.58
CA SER A 205 -17.01 2.57 21.84
C SER A 205 -15.48 2.44 21.97
N TYR A 206 -14.89 1.24 21.87
CA TYR A 206 -13.53 0.97 22.33
C TYR A 206 -12.62 0.20 21.37
N GLY A 207 -13.03 -0.13 20.14
CA GLY A 207 -12.18 -0.94 19.26
C GLY A 207 -12.45 -0.76 17.76
N VAL A 208 -11.45 -1.15 16.99
CA VAL A 208 -11.57 -1.42 15.55
C VAL A 208 -11.39 -2.91 15.32
N TYR A 209 -12.08 -3.43 14.33
CA TYR A 209 -12.09 -4.83 13.98
C TYR A 209 -11.65 -5.01 12.54
N GLN A 210 -10.85 -6.05 12.30
CA GLN A 210 -10.47 -6.54 10.99
C GLN A 210 -10.72 -8.04 10.90
N CYS A 211 -11.16 -8.49 9.72
CA CYS A 211 -11.30 -9.91 9.42
C CYS A 211 -11.13 -10.15 7.93
N MET A 212 -10.68 -11.35 7.60
CA MET A 212 -10.41 -11.74 6.23
C MET A 212 -11.00 -13.12 5.97
N VAL A 213 -11.84 -13.24 4.95
CA VAL A 213 -12.36 -14.52 4.50
C VAL A 213 -11.67 -14.88 3.19
N LEU A 214 -11.04 -16.05 3.14
CA LEU A 214 -10.61 -16.67 1.90
C LEU A 214 -11.71 -17.59 1.37
N GLY A 215 -12.17 -17.32 0.16
CA GLY A 215 -13.18 -18.14 -0.50
C GLY A 215 -12.61 -19.45 -1.03
N PRO A 216 -13.45 -20.37 -1.51
CA PRO A 216 -13.02 -21.70 -1.98
C PRO A 216 -12.02 -21.65 -3.15
N ARG A 217 -11.99 -20.55 -3.89
CA ARG A 217 -11.11 -20.33 -5.05
C ARG A 217 -9.89 -19.46 -4.71
N ALA A 218 -9.67 -19.10 -3.44
CA ALA A 218 -8.55 -18.24 -3.05
C ALA A 218 -7.18 -18.84 -3.40
N ALA A 219 -7.06 -20.17 -3.38
CA ALA A 219 -5.85 -20.92 -3.78
C ALA A 219 -5.90 -21.43 -5.24
N ASP A 220 -6.88 -21.00 -6.05
CA ASP A 220 -6.97 -21.36 -7.48
C ASP A 220 -5.95 -20.56 -8.30
N VAL A 221 -4.72 -21.05 -8.32
CA VAL A 221 -3.57 -20.47 -9.03
C VAL A 221 -3.84 -20.34 -10.52
N ASN A 222 -4.54 -21.29 -11.13
CA ASN A 222 -4.86 -21.22 -12.55
C ASN A 222 -5.80 -20.05 -12.87
N LEU A 223 -6.80 -19.79 -12.01
CA LEU A 223 -7.63 -18.59 -12.13
C LEU A 223 -6.79 -17.32 -11.97
N ALA A 224 -5.95 -17.25 -10.93
CA ALA A 224 -5.10 -16.09 -10.70
C ALA A 224 -4.19 -15.79 -11.90
N ARG A 225 -3.59 -16.82 -12.51
CA ARG A 225 -2.78 -16.69 -13.73
C ARG A 225 -3.61 -16.24 -14.94
N GLN A 226 -4.80 -16.80 -15.15
CA GLN A 226 -5.70 -16.35 -16.23
C GLN A 226 -6.08 -14.87 -16.09
N GLN A 227 -6.38 -14.44 -14.86
CA GLN A 227 -6.71 -13.05 -14.54
C GLN A 227 -5.48 -12.14 -14.67
N TYR A 228 -4.30 -12.60 -14.26
CA TYR A 228 -3.05 -11.91 -14.51
C TYR A 228 -2.80 -11.69 -16.01
N ASP A 229 -2.98 -12.73 -16.83
CA ASP A 229 -2.71 -12.71 -18.27
C ASP A 229 -3.59 -11.74 -19.07
N ILE A 230 -4.72 -11.29 -18.51
CA ILE A 230 -5.57 -10.24 -19.08
C ILE A 230 -5.31 -8.85 -18.47
N GLY A 231 -4.39 -8.74 -17.50
CA GLY A 231 -4.05 -7.48 -16.84
C GLY A 231 -4.85 -7.18 -15.57
N TYR A 232 -5.63 -8.13 -15.04
CA TYR A 232 -6.48 -7.92 -13.88
C TYR A 232 -5.67 -7.81 -12.58
N TRP A 233 -4.83 -8.81 -12.28
CA TRP A 233 -3.93 -8.79 -11.11
C TRP A 233 -2.59 -8.14 -11.42
N SER A 234 -1.88 -7.62 -10.42
CA SER A 234 -0.53 -7.06 -10.57
C SER A 234 0.58 -8.11 -10.76
N THR A 235 0.35 -9.34 -10.30
CA THR A 235 1.34 -10.43 -10.27
C THR A 235 0.70 -11.78 -10.57
N LYS A 236 1.47 -12.70 -11.16
CA LYS A 236 1.06 -14.07 -11.48
C LYS A 236 1.36 -15.08 -10.38
N MET A 237 2.00 -14.62 -9.30
CA MET A 237 2.46 -15.51 -8.25
C MET A 237 1.29 -16.16 -7.52
N ASP A 238 1.51 -17.41 -7.15
CA ASP A 238 0.48 -18.36 -6.75
C ASP A 238 -0.29 -17.95 -5.47
N ILE A 239 0.27 -17.07 -4.66
CA ILE A 239 -0.32 -16.58 -3.40
C ILE A 239 -0.93 -15.17 -3.52
N ASN A 240 -1.15 -14.67 -4.73
CA ASN A 240 -1.59 -13.29 -4.98
C ASN A 240 -2.81 -12.89 -4.15
N THR A 241 -3.86 -13.71 -4.12
CA THR A 241 -5.10 -13.42 -3.37
C THR A 241 -4.81 -13.22 -1.88
N LEU A 242 -4.02 -14.09 -1.25
CA LEU A 242 -3.66 -13.95 0.17
C LEU A 242 -2.90 -12.65 0.42
N VAL A 243 -1.90 -12.34 -0.42
CA VAL A 243 -1.07 -11.14 -0.24
C VAL A 243 -1.87 -9.87 -0.50
N HIS A 244 -2.76 -9.89 -1.49
CA HIS A 244 -3.70 -8.80 -1.78
C HIS A 244 -4.53 -8.47 -0.53
N GLU A 245 -5.21 -9.45 0.05
CA GLU A 245 -6.03 -9.23 1.24
C GLU A 245 -5.19 -8.79 2.45
N MET A 246 -3.96 -9.32 2.57
CA MET A 246 -3.01 -8.84 3.57
C MET A 246 -2.58 -7.38 3.33
N GLY A 247 -2.61 -6.90 2.09
CA GLY A 247 -2.43 -5.49 1.78
C GLY A 247 -3.52 -4.60 2.39
N HIS A 248 -4.78 -5.00 2.25
CA HIS A 248 -5.90 -4.33 2.96
C HIS A 248 -5.68 -4.37 4.48
N ALA A 249 -5.28 -5.53 4.99
CA ALA A 249 -5.03 -5.73 6.41
C ALA A 249 -3.93 -4.82 6.98
N VAL A 250 -2.83 -4.64 6.24
CA VAL A 250 -1.74 -3.72 6.56
C VAL A 250 -2.22 -2.27 6.54
N SER A 251 -3.02 -1.88 5.55
CA SER A 251 -3.57 -0.53 5.44
C SER A 251 -4.46 -0.18 6.64
N ASN A 252 -5.40 -1.04 6.98
CA ASN A 252 -6.31 -0.84 8.12
C ASN A 252 -5.56 -0.71 9.47
N TYR A 253 -4.54 -1.54 9.68
CA TYR A 253 -3.69 -1.45 10.88
C TYR A 253 -2.90 -0.14 10.94
N SER A 254 -2.36 0.27 9.79
CA SER A 254 -1.57 1.50 9.67
C SER A 254 -2.44 2.74 9.87
N LEU A 255 -3.67 2.73 9.38
CA LEU A 255 -4.68 3.78 9.55
C LEU A 255 -5.00 4.06 11.03
N THR A 256 -4.85 3.07 11.92
CA THR A 256 -5.03 3.23 13.35
C THR A 256 -3.80 3.90 13.99
N TYR A 257 -4.02 4.96 14.79
CA TYR A 257 -2.93 5.63 15.51
C TYR A 257 -2.10 4.65 16.33
N ALA A 258 -0.77 4.82 16.33
CA ALA A 258 0.16 3.90 16.99
C ALA A 258 -0.19 3.63 18.47
N SER A 259 -0.60 4.65 19.21
CA SER A 259 -1.03 4.54 20.62
C SER A 259 -2.34 3.79 20.83
N ASP A 260 -3.16 3.68 19.78
CA ASP A 260 -4.51 3.12 19.84
C ASP A 260 -4.56 1.71 19.22
N ARG A 261 -3.46 1.23 18.61
CA ARG A 261 -3.32 -0.14 18.06
C ARG A 261 -3.47 -1.24 19.11
N GLN A 262 -3.34 -0.92 20.39
CA GLN A 262 -3.69 -1.85 21.48
C GLN A 262 -5.19 -2.20 21.53
N TYR A 263 -6.04 -1.41 20.86
CA TYR A 263 -7.48 -1.65 20.71
C TYR A 263 -7.83 -2.32 19.39
N PHE A 264 -6.84 -2.53 18.51
CA PHE A 264 -7.02 -3.26 17.25
C PHE A 264 -7.32 -4.73 17.57
N ASN A 265 -8.51 -5.19 17.17
CA ASN A 265 -9.04 -6.50 17.48
C ASN A 265 -9.21 -6.82 18.99
N LYS A 266 -9.36 -5.80 19.83
CA LYS A 266 -9.56 -5.97 21.28
C LYS A 266 -11.04 -6.09 21.65
N ASN A 267 -11.34 -6.83 22.72
CA ASN A 267 -12.67 -6.97 23.35
C ASN A 267 -13.74 -7.60 22.43
N LEU A 268 -13.35 -8.50 21.55
CA LEU A 268 -14.23 -9.15 20.57
C LEU A 268 -14.95 -10.38 21.11
N GLY A 269 -15.24 -10.40 22.42
CA GLY A 269 -15.81 -11.56 23.10
C GLY A 269 -17.05 -12.09 22.37
N GLY A 270 -16.87 -13.18 21.61
CA GLY A 270 -17.95 -13.93 20.98
C GLY A 270 -18.37 -13.49 19.56
N ILE A 271 -17.50 -12.91 18.72
CA ILE A 271 -17.78 -12.79 17.27
C ILE A 271 -17.09 -13.95 16.54
N PRO A 272 -17.81 -15.03 16.19
CA PRO A 272 -17.19 -16.23 15.64
C PRO A 272 -16.91 -16.18 14.14
N THR A 273 -17.35 -15.14 13.39
CA THR A 273 -17.18 -15.11 11.92
C THR A 273 -17.09 -13.68 11.37
N CYS A 274 -16.48 -13.48 10.20
CA CYS A 274 -16.47 -12.21 9.48
C CYS A 274 -17.88 -11.72 9.05
N GLN A 275 -18.91 -12.56 9.16
CA GLN A 275 -20.28 -12.25 8.70
C GLN A 275 -21.09 -11.45 9.72
N SER A 276 -20.74 -11.52 11.00
CA SER A 276 -21.52 -10.92 12.10
C SER A 276 -21.17 -9.44 12.39
N LEU A 277 -20.37 -8.81 11.53
CA LEU A 277 -19.95 -7.43 11.70
C LEU A 277 -21.09 -6.49 11.29
N ASN A 278 -21.69 -5.85 12.27
CA ASN A 278 -22.55 -4.70 12.04
C ASN A 278 -21.70 -3.43 12.11
N ASP A 279 -21.73 -2.62 11.06
CA ASP A 279 -21.20 -1.26 11.10
C ASP A 279 -22.04 -0.42 12.07
N GLY A 280 -21.52 -0.12 13.26
CA GLY A 280 -22.30 0.65 14.22
C GLY A 280 -21.66 0.91 15.59
N ASN A 281 -21.03 2.08 15.73
CA ASN A 281 -21.03 3.01 16.87
C ASN A 281 -19.82 3.97 16.74
N PRO A 282 -19.85 5.17 17.36
CA PRO A 282 -18.67 6.02 17.43
C PRO A 282 -17.55 5.31 18.22
N THR A 283 -16.44 5.02 17.54
CA THR A 283 -15.23 4.46 18.13
C THR A 283 -14.40 5.57 18.78
N ARG A 284 -13.83 5.34 19.97
CA ARG A 284 -12.82 6.23 20.55
C ARG A 284 -11.41 6.03 19.98
N VAL A 285 -11.24 5.06 19.08
CA VAL A 285 -9.97 4.81 18.38
C VAL A 285 -9.72 5.95 17.41
N ARG A 286 -8.55 6.58 17.52
CA ARG A 286 -8.13 7.60 16.56
C ARG A 286 -7.61 6.93 15.31
N ILE A 287 -8.05 7.43 14.17
CA ILE A 287 -7.56 7.08 12.84
C ILE A 287 -6.89 8.30 12.22
N TYR A 288 -5.86 8.07 11.40
CA TYR A 288 -5.20 9.13 10.64
C TYR A 288 -6.17 9.78 9.66
N ASN A 289 -6.04 11.10 9.46
CA ASN A 289 -6.89 11.85 8.53
C ASN A 289 -6.65 11.44 7.08
N GLU A 290 -5.40 11.15 6.73
CA GLU A 290 -5.03 10.60 5.43
C GLU A 290 -4.89 9.08 5.56
N SER A 291 -5.65 8.34 4.75
CA SER A 291 -5.56 6.88 4.74
C SER A 291 -4.25 6.42 4.08
N PRO A 292 -3.67 5.27 4.48
CA PRO A 292 -2.49 4.72 3.80
C PRO A 292 -2.69 4.51 2.30
N ASN A 293 -3.94 4.29 1.90
CA ASN A 293 -4.36 4.14 0.50
C ASN A 293 -4.16 5.45 -0.28
N ASP A 294 -4.61 6.57 0.28
CA ASP A 294 -4.46 7.90 -0.33
C ASP A 294 -3.00 8.37 -0.27
N TYR A 295 -2.33 8.07 0.85
CA TYR A 295 -0.91 8.36 1.01
C TYR A 295 -0.07 7.66 -0.05
N LEU A 296 -0.36 6.40 -0.41
CA LEU A 296 0.31 5.72 -1.51
C LEU A 296 0.17 6.50 -2.83
N VAL A 297 -1.04 6.94 -3.19
CA VAL A 297 -1.27 7.70 -4.43
C VAL A 297 -0.48 9.00 -4.43
N ARG A 298 -0.52 9.74 -3.31
CA ARG A 298 0.24 10.98 -3.14
C ARG A 298 1.73 10.72 -3.23
N TYR A 299 2.23 9.69 -2.56
CA TYR A 299 3.64 9.32 -2.54
C TYR A 299 4.15 8.98 -3.94
N LEU A 300 3.43 8.14 -4.68
CA LEU A 300 3.78 7.77 -6.05
C LEU A 300 3.72 8.97 -7.01
N GLY A 301 2.70 9.83 -6.86
CA GLY A 301 2.60 11.07 -7.61
C GLY A 301 3.78 12.01 -7.36
N GLN A 302 4.16 12.22 -6.10
CA GLN A 302 5.32 13.03 -5.72
C GLN A 302 6.62 12.43 -6.25
N ARG A 303 6.77 11.10 -6.23
CA ARG A 303 7.93 10.39 -6.82
C ARG A 303 7.99 10.53 -8.34
N ALA A 304 6.84 10.65 -8.99
CA ALA A 304 6.78 11.03 -10.40
C ALA A 304 7.10 12.52 -10.62
N GLY A 305 7.28 13.34 -9.59
CA GLY A 305 7.52 14.78 -9.71
C GLY A 305 6.25 15.64 -9.80
N ILE A 306 5.10 15.09 -9.39
CA ILE A 306 3.80 15.76 -9.49
C ILE A 306 3.44 16.44 -8.15
N GLY A 307 3.10 17.73 -8.20
CA GLY A 307 2.72 18.51 -7.03
C GLY A 307 1.39 18.11 -6.40
N ASN A 308 1.16 18.50 -5.14
CA ASN A 308 -0.07 18.18 -4.40
C ASN A 308 -1.32 18.88 -4.98
N GLY A 309 -1.14 19.98 -5.70
CA GLY A 309 -2.21 20.68 -6.41
C GLY A 309 -2.81 19.92 -7.61
N TYR A 310 -2.29 18.73 -7.95
CA TYR A 310 -2.68 17.97 -9.15
C TYR A 310 -3.11 16.53 -8.83
N PRO A 311 -4.19 16.33 -8.04
CA PRO A 311 -4.60 15.00 -7.57
C PRO A 311 -4.97 14.03 -8.70
N LEU A 312 -5.53 14.53 -9.80
CA LEU A 312 -5.79 13.69 -10.98
C LEU A 312 -4.49 13.14 -11.57
N GLN A 313 -3.49 13.99 -11.76
CA GLN A 313 -2.20 13.57 -12.33
C GLN A 313 -1.43 12.67 -11.36
N GLN A 314 -1.51 12.89 -10.04
CA GLN A 314 -0.97 11.97 -9.04
C GLN A 314 -1.62 10.59 -9.15
N LYS A 315 -2.95 10.53 -9.32
CA LYS A 315 -3.70 9.29 -9.55
C LYS A 315 -3.28 8.60 -10.85
N LEU A 316 -3.16 9.31 -11.96
CA LEU A 316 -2.71 8.75 -13.25
C LEU A 316 -1.28 8.19 -13.17
N ALA A 317 -0.38 8.89 -12.46
CA ALA A 317 0.95 8.38 -12.19
C ALA A 317 0.88 7.11 -11.35
N ALA A 318 0.19 7.12 -10.20
CA ALA A 318 0.03 5.95 -9.32
C ALA A 318 -0.55 4.73 -10.06
N TRP A 319 -1.56 4.94 -10.91
CA TRP A 319 -2.09 3.89 -11.78
C TRP A 319 -1.08 3.37 -12.79
N SER A 320 -0.12 4.19 -13.24
CA SER A 320 0.97 3.74 -14.10
C SER A 320 2.00 2.89 -13.34
N PHE A 321 2.29 3.20 -12.06
CA PHE A 321 3.17 2.38 -11.20
C PHE A 321 2.61 0.99 -10.92
N VAL A 322 1.31 0.93 -10.60
CA VAL A 322 0.61 -0.29 -10.20
C VAL A 322 -0.09 -0.90 -11.40
N GLN A 323 0.49 -1.96 -11.94
CA GLN A 323 0.08 -2.58 -13.20
C GLN A 323 -1.05 -3.61 -12.98
N SER A 324 -2.17 -3.12 -12.45
CA SER A 324 -3.34 -3.93 -12.07
C SER A 324 -4.65 -3.23 -12.44
N GLY A 325 -5.43 -3.85 -13.32
CA GLY A 325 -6.77 -3.36 -13.66
C GLY A 325 -7.71 -3.41 -12.46
N TYR A 326 -7.60 -4.44 -11.61
CA TYR A 326 -8.39 -4.54 -10.39
C TYR A 326 -8.06 -3.42 -9.39
N GLY A 327 -6.76 -3.14 -9.20
CA GLY A 327 -6.32 -2.07 -8.32
C GLY A 327 -6.77 -0.69 -8.79
N ARG A 328 -6.76 -0.45 -10.10
CA ARG A 328 -7.20 0.81 -10.73
C ARG A 328 -8.72 1.00 -10.66
N GLU A 329 -9.49 -0.09 -10.73
CA GLU A 329 -10.94 -0.06 -10.60
C GLU A 329 -11.39 0.48 -9.25
N GLY A 330 -10.84 -0.07 -8.16
CA GLY A 330 -11.25 0.27 -6.80
C GLY A 330 -12.70 -0.09 -6.47
N SER A 331 -13.15 0.32 -5.28
CA SER A 331 -14.56 0.29 -4.84
C SER A 331 -15.10 1.72 -4.74
N ASP A 332 -15.85 2.17 -5.76
CA ASP A 332 -16.48 3.50 -5.89
C ASP A 332 -15.59 4.72 -5.51
N THR A 333 -16.15 5.94 -5.53
CA THR A 333 -15.39 7.20 -5.43
C THR A 333 -14.44 7.25 -4.24
N GLY A 334 -13.14 7.31 -4.52
CA GLY A 334 -12.08 7.36 -3.50
C GLY A 334 -11.39 6.01 -3.24
N GLY A 335 -11.78 4.93 -3.92
CA GLY A 335 -11.34 3.54 -3.71
C GLY A 335 -9.88 3.22 -4.04
N ASN A 336 -8.93 3.89 -3.37
CA ASN A 336 -7.50 3.58 -3.43
C ASN A 336 -7.12 2.31 -2.63
N GLY A 337 -8.08 1.69 -1.92
CA GLY A 337 -7.86 0.45 -1.15
C GLY A 337 -7.37 -0.70 -2.03
N GLU A 338 -8.08 -0.98 -3.14
CA GLU A 338 -7.66 -2.04 -4.07
C GLU A 338 -6.31 -1.71 -4.72
N LEU A 339 -6.06 -0.44 -5.04
CA LEU A 339 -4.77 0.00 -5.57
C LEU A 339 -3.64 -0.26 -4.57
N PHE A 340 -3.88 -0.01 -3.27
CA PHE A 340 -2.91 -0.28 -2.21
C PHE A 340 -2.64 -1.79 -2.06
N ALA A 341 -3.70 -2.60 -2.04
CA ALA A 341 -3.58 -4.06 -1.94
C ALA A 341 -2.84 -4.65 -3.14
N GLU A 342 -3.13 -4.17 -4.35
CA GLU A 342 -2.43 -4.58 -5.56
C GLU A 342 -0.99 -4.08 -5.63
N ALA A 343 -0.71 -2.87 -5.15
CA ALA A 343 0.65 -2.36 -5.02
C ALA A 343 1.47 -3.19 -4.02
N PHE A 344 0.83 -3.64 -2.95
CA PHE A 344 1.45 -4.48 -1.93
C PHE A 344 1.77 -5.87 -2.49
N ALA A 345 0.83 -6.48 -3.21
CA ALA A 345 1.07 -7.73 -3.94
C ALA A 345 2.17 -7.58 -4.99
N GLN A 346 2.14 -6.51 -5.79
CA GLN A 346 3.19 -6.21 -6.78
C GLN A 346 4.57 -6.08 -6.11
N TRP A 347 4.67 -5.34 -5.01
CA TRP A 347 5.93 -5.17 -4.28
C TRP A 347 6.48 -6.50 -3.76
N LEU A 348 5.66 -7.31 -3.10
CA LEU A 348 6.15 -8.55 -2.49
C LEU A 348 6.44 -9.66 -3.50
N LEU A 349 5.64 -9.74 -4.56
CA LEU A 349 5.56 -10.91 -5.43
C LEU A 349 6.12 -10.69 -6.83
N THR A 350 6.63 -9.50 -7.18
CA THR A 350 7.32 -9.33 -8.46
C THR A 350 8.62 -10.14 -8.47
N PRO A 351 8.82 -11.07 -9.43
CA PRO A 351 10.08 -11.81 -9.57
C PRO A 351 11.28 -10.87 -9.76
N ASP A 352 12.45 -11.25 -9.25
CA ASP A 352 13.64 -10.37 -9.24
C ASP A 352 14.03 -9.85 -10.62
N ASN A 353 13.92 -10.69 -11.66
CA ASN A 353 14.22 -10.31 -13.04
C ASN A 353 13.17 -9.38 -13.68
N GLN A 354 12.03 -9.16 -13.02
CA GLN A 354 10.95 -8.26 -13.44
C GLN A 354 10.90 -6.98 -12.58
N LYS A 355 11.79 -6.81 -11.60
CA LYS A 355 11.81 -5.62 -10.73
C LYS A 355 12.31 -4.38 -11.47
N GLY A 356 11.37 -3.52 -11.87
CA GLY A 356 11.64 -2.20 -12.44
C GLY A 356 11.70 -1.08 -11.40
N LEU A 357 11.88 0.16 -11.85
CA LEU A 357 11.85 1.34 -11.01
C LEU A 357 10.50 1.55 -10.32
N ASN A 358 9.39 1.11 -10.92
CA ASN A 358 8.10 1.10 -10.22
C ASN A 358 8.15 0.22 -8.95
N TRP A 359 8.71 -0.98 -9.06
CA TRP A 359 8.92 -1.86 -7.90
C TRP A 359 9.86 -1.22 -6.88
N GLN A 360 10.92 -0.55 -7.31
CA GLN A 360 11.86 0.10 -6.39
C GLN A 360 11.20 1.22 -5.59
N VAL A 361 10.33 2.02 -6.21
CA VAL A 361 9.58 3.07 -5.52
C VAL A 361 8.55 2.48 -4.56
N LEU A 362 7.87 1.39 -4.95
CA LEU A 362 6.99 0.66 -4.03
C LEU A 362 7.77 0.06 -2.86
N ASN A 363 8.97 -0.46 -3.12
CA ASN A 363 9.85 -0.98 -2.07
C ASN A 363 10.20 0.12 -1.07
N ASP A 364 10.61 1.29 -1.54
CA ASP A 364 10.88 2.44 -0.66
C ASP A 364 9.64 2.89 0.12
N PHE A 365 8.47 2.88 -0.50
CA PHE A 365 7.21 3.17 0.18
C PHE A 365 6.94 2.19 1.33
N TYR A 366 6.93 0.88 1.08
CA TYR A 366 6.60 -0.10 2.10
C TYR A 366 7.71 -0.28 3.15
N THR A 367 8.99 -0.12 2.78
CA THR A 367 10.08 -0.26 3.76
C THR A 367 10.32 1.00 4.58
N ASN A 368 9.98 2.19 4.06
CA ASN A 368 10.28 3.46 4.71
C ASN A 368 9.06 4.38 4.81
N GLY A 369 8.46 4.75 3.68
CA GLY A 369 7.40 5.77 3.62
C GLY A 369 6.22 5.47 4.56
N LEU A 370 5.64 4.28 4.43
CA LEU A 370 4.52 3.83 5.24
C LEU A 370 4.89 3.80 6.74
N LYS A 371 6.08 3.29 7.07
CA LYS A 371 6.54 3.19 8.46
C LYS A 371 6.75 4.55 9.11
N GLN A 372 7.31 5.49 8.36
CA GLN A 372 7.57 6.84 8.86
C GLN A 372 6.27 7.61 9.07
N GLU A 373 5.35 7.57 8.11
CA GLU A 373 4.09 8.31 8.17
C GLU A 373 3.16 7.77 9.28
N TYR A 374 3.07 6.44 9.41
CA TYR A 374 2.14 5.79 10.33
C TYR A 374 2.80 5.23 11.59
N ALA A 375 4.07 5.53 11.86
CA ALA A 375 4.81 5.07 13.02
C ALA A 375 4.68 3.54 13.27
N LEU A 376 5.04 2.73 12.28
CA LEU A 376 4.97 1.26 12.30
C LEU A 376 6.23 0.60 12.88
#